data_AF-U7TK99-F1
#
_entry.id   AF-U7TK99-F1
#
_cell.length_a   1.000
_cell.length_b   1.000
_cell.length_c   1.000
_cell.angle_alpha   90.00
_cell.angle_beta   90.00
_cell.angle_gamma   90.00
#
_symmetry.space_group_name_H-M   'P 1'
#
loop_
_entity.id
_entity.type
_entity.pdbx_description
1 polymer ?
#
loop_
_entity_poly.entity_id
_entity_poly.type
_entity_poly.pdbx_seq_one_letter_code
_entity_poly.pdbx_strand_id
1 'polypeptide(L)'
;YSKNDKAIGLKSDGKDYSNVDFGEHVGDDPATVTAIILIVTAAVGTAYDVYTDTDKAIANGIENLKDKEKKSKYIKIFKTKGKEAMLTEMAKEFDGAGISISGLSKKLFVIYGATDEIRNLYTHKEKDKNNNDIDMFILDEYAPEYMEGLWAAPETSQNLTKVSNYWKDKLEGEDYFSISRENREAGATVAYPNLTGNREFFSFGNTKLFQSTYGSVKKLENGKYDVDITVMFQYTDRFEDVKNINNSSIAKQGLNKEYEGGKGFSFRTEPKIVTIKKQVNSLDEISGLLENRLKNIDDESIAGYSNIMGDNFGNR
;
A
#
# COMPACT_ATOMS: atom_id res chain seq x y z
N TYR A 1 -14.98 35.42 32.37
CA TYR A 1 -14.25 34.69 31.31
C TYR A 1 -12.76 34.81 31.56
N SER A 2 -12.16 33.73 32.09
CA SER A 2 -10.74 33.66 32.43
C SER A 2 -9.90 33.63 31.15
N LYS A 3 -8.90 34.50 31.09
CA LYS A 3 -7.89 34.55 30.03
C LYS A 3 -6.93 33.37 30.22
N ASN A 4 -7.17 32.25 29.56
CA ASN A 4 -6.13 31.22 29.32
C ASN A 4 -6.43 30.23 28.18
N ASP A 5 -7.39 30.51 27.29
CA ASP A 5 -7.55 29.71 26.07
C ASP A 5 -6.47 30.11 25.05
N LYS A 6 -5.27 29.55 25.22
CA LYS A 6 -4.31 29.44 24.11
C LYS A 6 -4.95 28.49 23.09
N ALA A 7 -5.66 29.07 22.12
CA ALA A 7 -6.03 28.38 20.90
C ALA A 7 -4.76 27.77 20.30
N ILE A 8 -4.66 26.43 20.35
CA ILE A 8 -3.64 25.70 19.62
C ILE A 8 -4.01 25.88 18.16
N GLY A 9 -3.34 26.83 17.50
CA GLY A 9 -3.43 26.99 16.05
C GLY A 9 -2.83 25.75 15.40
N LEU A 10 -3.67 24.76 15.11
CA LEU A 10 -3.37 23.70 14.16
C LEU A 10 -3.16 24.38 12.81
N LYS A 11 -1.91 24.70 12.48
CA LYS A 11 -1.52 24.96 11.09
C LYS A 11 -1.67 23.63 10.36
N SER A 12 -2.66 23.54 9.49
CA SER A 12 -2.77 22.48 8.48
C SER A 12 -1.49 22.52 7.63
N ASP A 13 -0.85 21.38 7.46
CA ASP A 13 0.29 21.16 6.57
C ASP A 13 -0.15 21.06 5.09
N GLY A 14 -1.44 21.23 4.80
CA GLY A 14 -2.03 21.10 3.47
C GLY A 14 -2.21 19.66 2.99
N LYS A 15 -1.87 18.65 3.81
CA LYS A 15 -2.07 17.23 3.49
C LYS A 15 -3.50 16.81 3.83
N ASP A 16 -4.11 16.03 2.93
CA ASP A 16 -5.48 15.54 3.07
C ASP A 16 -5.48 14.16 3.75
N TYR A 17 -5.97 14.11 4.99
CA TYR A 17 -6.05 12.91 5.83
C TYR A 17 -7.48 12.34 5.91
N SER A 18 -8.39 12.70 4.98
CA SER A 18 -9.78 12.20 5.03
C SER A 18 -9.95 10.74 4.57
N ASN A 19 -8.85 10.08 4.18
CA ASN A 19 -8.80 8.68 3.78
C ASN A 19 -8.30 7.74 4.91
N VAL A 20 -8.42 8.12 6.18
CA VAL A 20 -7.98 7.27 7.30
C VAL A 20 -9.05 6.22 7.65
N ASP A 21 -9.32 5.34 6.69
CA ASP A 21 -10.11 4.13 6.89
C ASP A 21 -9.26 2.95 6.40
N PHE A 22 -8.64 2.23 7.32
CA PHE A 22 -7.72 1.13 7.02
C PHE A 22 -8.47 -0.08 6.49
N GLY A 23 -7.83 -0.79 5.55
CA GLY A 23 -8.33 -2.03 4.97
C GLY A 23 -8.46 -3.18 5.95
N GLU A 24 -8.89 -4.33 5.42
CA GLU A 24 -8.93 -5.63 6.10
C GLU A 24 -7.50 -6.07 6.47
N HIS A 25 -7.35 -6.78 7.58
CA HIS A 25 -6.06 -7.12 8.18
C HIS A 25 -5.12 -7.81 7.19
N VAL A 26 -3.81 -7.54 7.31
CA VAL A 26 -2.79 -8.27 6.54
C VAL A 26 -2.95 -9.79 6.74
N GLY A 27 -3.34 -10.49 5.68
CA GLY A 27 -3.52 -11.95 5.68
C GLY A 27 -4.97 -12.47 5.71
N ASP A 28 -5.98 -11.59 5.70
CA ASP A 28 -7.38 -11.97 5.52
C ASP A 28 -7.74 -12.10 4.02
N ASP A 29 -7.36 -13.22 3.39
CA ASP A 29 -8.04 -13.68 2.18
C ASP A 29 -8.37 -15.18 2.28
N PRO A 30 -9.65 -15.56 2.46
CA PRO A 30 -10.09 -16.94 2.47
C PRO A 30 -10.22 -17.59 1.08
N ALA A 31 -9.90 -16.92 -0.04
CA ALA A 31 -10.30 -17.39 -1.36
C ALA A 31 -9.22 -17.48 -2.45
N THR A 32 -7.99 -17.03 -2.25
CA THR A 32 -6.90 -17.33 -3.20
C THR A 32 -5.69 -17.93 -2.51
N VAL A 33 -5.70 -19.27 -2.43
CA VAL A 33 -4.50 -20.08 -2.22
C VAL A 33 -3.58 -19.88 -3.41
N THR A 34 -2.87 -18.75 -3.45
CA THR A 34 -1.66 -18.66 -4.23
C THR A 34 -0.60 -19.29 -3.37
N ALA A 35 -0.13 -20.47 -3.77
CA ALA A 35 1.08 -21.06 -3.20
C ALA A 35 2.23 -20.07 -3.40
N ILE A 36 2.46 -19.18 -2.42
CA ILE A 36 3.62 -18.30 -2.42
C ILE A 36 4.82 -19.22 -2.29
N ILE A 37 5.51 -19.38 -3.42
CA ILE A 37 6.76 -20.10 -3.70
C ILE A 37 7.24 -20.92 -2.48
N LEU A 38 6.59 -22.06 -2.27
CA LEU A 38 7.32 -23.23 -1.81
C LEU A 38 8.25 -23.57 -2.98
N ILE A 39 9.57 -23.42 -2.82
CA ILE A 39 10.48 -24.11 -3.72
C ILE A 39 10.06 -25.59 -3.64
N VAL A 40 9.41 -26.09 -4.69
CA VAL A 40 9.00 -27.49 -4.78
C VAL A 40 10.27 -28.30 -5.06
N THR A 41 11.09 -28.51 -4.03
CA THR A 41 11.96 -29.67 -3.97
C THR A 41 11.12 -30.82 -3.43
N ALA A 42 10.62 -31.61 -4.37
CA ALA A 42 9.85 -32.84 -4.24
C ALA A 42 9.91 -33.55 -2.86
N ALA A 43 9.02 -33.17 -1.93
CA ALA A 43 8.48 -34.03 -0.87
C ALA A 43 7.56 -33.19 0.03
N VAL A 44 6.37 -33.68 0.35
CA VAL A 44 5.40 -33.03 1.26
C VAL A 44 5.99 -32.73 2.65
N GLY A 45 7.11 -33.35 3.03
CA GLY A 45 7.87 -33.02 4.26
C GLY A 45 8.60 -31.68 4.23
N THR A 46 9.15 -31.26 3.09
CA THR A 46 10.00 -30.04 3.02
C THR A 46 9.19 -28.75 3.13
N ALA A 47 7.95 -28.73 2.66
CA ALA A 47 7.09 -27.55 2.72
C ALA A 47 6.69 -27.17 4.16
N TYR A 48 6.42 -28.18 5.00
CA TYR A 48 6.14 -27.96 6.42
C TYR A 48 7.40 -27.49 7.15
N ASP A 49 8.55 -28.11 6.88
CA ASP A 49 9.83 -27.73 7.48
C ASP A 49 10.20 -26.27 7.15
N VAL A 50 10.08 -25.84 5.88
CA VAL A 50 10.33 -24.45 5.44
C VAL A 50 9.40 -23.44 6.13
N TYR A 51 8.13 -23.78 6.32
CA TYR A 51 7.19 -22.93 7.08
C TYR A 51 7.64 -22.78 8.53
N THR A 52 7.96 -23.89 9.20
CA THR A 52 8.40 -23.85 10.60
C THR A 52 9.72 -23.12 10.78
N ASP A 53 10.63 -23.19 9.81
CA ASP A 53 11.91 -22.48 9.85
C ASP A 53 11.73 -20.99 9.60
N THR A 54 10.82 -20.59 8.71
CA THR A 54 10.47 -19.18 8.48
C THR A 54 9.81 -18.57 9.72
N ASP A 55 8.84 -19.26 10.32
CA ASP A 55 8.15 -18.81 11.54
C ASP A 55 9.13 -18.66 12.72
N LYS A 56 10.01 -19.65 12.93
CA LYS A 56 11.08 -19.57 13.93
C LYS A 56 12.03 -18.41 13.65
N ALA A 57 12.42 -18.19 12.39
CA ALA A 57 13.32 -17.10 12.03
C ALA A 57 12.70 -15.73 12.31
N ILE A 58 11.39 -15.55 12.04
CA ILE A 58 10.67 -14.32 12.37
C ILE A 58 10.57 -14.14 13.89
N ALA A 59 10.20 -15.19 14.62
CA ALA A 59 10.12 -15.17 16.08
C ALA A 59 11.49 -14.79 16.71
N ASN A 60 12.57 -15.43 16.27
CA ASN A 60 13.93 -15.12 16.71
C ASN A 60 14.33 -13.68 16.36
N GLY A 61 13.95 -13.20 15.18
CA GLY A 61 14.17 -11.80 14.78
C GLY A 61 13.50 -10.82 15.75
N ILE A 62 12.24 -11.07 16.11
CA ILE A 62 11.50 -10.25 17.08
C ILE A 62 12.14 -10.29 18.47
N GLU A 63 12.60 -11.45 18.92
CA GLU A 63 13.32 -11.59 20.20
C GLU A 63 14.64 -10.81 20.18
N ASN A 64 15.40 -10.93 19.10
CA ASN A 64 16.67 -10.23 18.90
C ASN A 64 16.55 -8.71 18.94
N LEU A 65 15.44 -8.14 18.44
CA LEU A 65 15.19 -6.69 18.52
C LEU A 65 15.03 -6.18 19.96
N LYS A 66 14.77 -7.08 20.91
CA LYS A 66 14.61 -6.77 22.35
C LYS A 66 15.89 -7.00 23.14
N ASP A 67 16.89 -7.64 22.55
CA ASP A 67 18.19 -7.85 23.18
C ASP A 67 18.89 -6.51 23.47
N LYS A 68 19.49 -6.39 24.66
CA LYS A 68 20.06 -5.13 25.14
C LYS A 68 21.32 -4.71 24.38
N GLU A 69 22.16 -5.66 24.00
CA GLU A 69 23.40 -5.39 23.28
C GLU A 69 23.11 -5.00 21.83
N LYS A 70 22.23 -5.76 21.17
CA LYS A 70 21.74 -5.45 19.82
C LYS A 70 21.04 -4.10 19.76
N LYS A 71 20.13 -3.82 20.70
CA LYS A 71 19.48 -2.50 20.82
C LYS A 71 20.49 -1.37 20.91
N SER A 72 21.52 -1.52 21.75
CA SER A 72 22.59 -0.53 21.88
C SER A 72 23.36 -0.32 20.56
N LYS A 73 23.61 -1.40 19.80
CA LYS A 73 24.18 -1.33 18.45
C LYS A 73 23.29 -0.55 17.49
N TYR A 74 21.98 -0.81 17.44
CA TYR A 74 21.07 -0.09 16.56
C TYR A 74 20.98 1.39 16.90
N ILE A 75 20.90 1.75 18.18
CA ILE A 75 20.89 3.16 18.61
C ILE A 75 22.21 3.87 18.23
N LYS A 76 23.35 3.18 18.28
CA LYS A 76 24.62 3.73 17.77
C LYS A 76 24.57 3.99 16.26
N ILE A 77 23.99 3.07 15.49
CA ILE A 77 23.80 3.25 14.04
C ILE A 77 22.88 4.43 13.78
N PHE A 78 21.75 4.54 14.47
CA PHE A 78 20.85 5.69 14.36
C PHE A 78 21.57 7.02 14.58
N LYS A 79 22.35 7.13 15.67
CA LYS A 79 23.11 8.34 16.01
C LYS A 79 24.19 8.70 14.99
N THR A 80 24.71 7.74 14.23
CA THR A 80 25.86 7.95 13.33
C THR A 80 25.48 7.98 11.85
N LYS A 81 24.41 7.28 11.47
CA LYS A 81 24.00 7.04 10.07
C LYS A 81 22.51 7.32 9.81
N GLY A 82 21.71 7.63 10.83
CA GLY A 82 20.30 7.96 10.68
C GLY A 82 19.35 6.76 10.71
N LYS A 83 18.05 7.04 10.57
CA LYS A 83 16.94 6.08 10.71
C LYS A 83 16.97 4.99 9.65
N GLU A 84 17.16 5.34 8.39
CA GLU A 84 17.19 4.38 7.27
C GLU A 84 18.26 3.29 7.47
N ALA A 85 19.49 3.69 7.81
CA ALA A 85 20.58 2.77 8.06
C ALA A 85 20.32 1.85 9.27
N MET A 86 19.65 2.37 10.31
CA MET A 86 19.24 1.58 11.48
C MET A 86 18.16 0.56 11.10
N LEU A 87 17.13 0.97 10.35
CA LEU A 87 16.06 0.10 9.90
C LEU A 87 16.58 -1.05 9.03
N THR A 88 17.47 -0.73 8.09
CA THR A 88 18.13 -1.72 7.23
C THR A 88 19.01 -2.69 8.02
N GLU A 89 19.71 -2.24 9.06
CA GLU A 89 20.47 -3.15 9.92
C GLU A 89 19.56 -4.05 10.75
N MET A 90 18.48 -3.51 11.35
CA MET A 90 17.52 -4.29 12.12
C MET A 90 16.78 -5.32 11.25
N ALA A 91 16.53 -5.02 9.98
CA ALA A 91 15.89 -5.94 9.05
C ALA A 91 16.70 -7.23 8.84
N LYS A 92 18.01 -7.22 9.09
CA LYS A 92 18.88 -8.41 8.99
C LYS A 92 18.62 -9.44 10.09
N GLU A 93 17.98 -9.06 11.19
CA GLU A 93 17.56 -10.02 12.21
C GLU A 93 16.55 -11.05 11.67
N PHE A 94 15.95 -10.74 10.51
CA PHE A 94 15.02 -11.60 9.80
C PHE A 94 15.63 -12.32 8.59
N ASP A 95 16.96 -12.27 8.40
CA ASP A 95 17.61 -12.94 7.26
C ASP A 95 17.49 -14.46 7.30
N GLY A 96 17.29 -15.05 8.48
CA GLY A 96 17.00 -16.48 8.64
C GLY A 96 15.72 -16.93 7.92
N ALA A 97 14.77 -16.01 7.65
CA ALA A 97 13.57 -16.30 6.86
C ALA A 97 13.85 -16.37 5.35
N GLY A 98 15.08 -16.07 4.92
CA GLY A 98 15.52 -16.21 3.55
C GLY A 98 14.67 -15.40 2.56
N ILE A 99 14.24 -16.09 1.50
CA ILE A 99 13.40 -15.51 0.44
C ILE A 99 11.89 -15.63 0.73
N SER A 100 11.50 -16.28 1.83
CA SER A 100 10.11 -16.46 2.23
C SER A 100 9.45 -15.15 2.65
N ILE A 101 10.26 -14.13 2.99
CA ILE A 101 9.79 -12.77 3.23
C ILE A 101 10.64 -11.75 2.46
N SER A 102 9.99 -10.72 1.91
CA SER A 102 10.63 -9.68 1.11
C SER A 102 11.43 -8.71 1.99
N GLY A 103 12.32 -7.93 1.37
CA GLY A 103 13.05 -6.88 2.09
C GLY A 103 12.12 -5.86 2.76
N LEU A 104 11.03 -5.48 2.09
CA LEU A 104 9.99 -4.63 2.66
C LEU A 104 9.31 -5.31 3.86
N SER A 105 8.93 -6.58 3.73
CA SER A 105 8.31 -7.36 4.81
C SER A 105 9.21 -7.40 6.04
N LYS A 106 10.53 -7.60 5.87
CA LYS A 106 11.50 -7.55 6.97
C LYS A 106 11.49 -6.20 7.67
N LYS A 107 11.43 -5.08 6.94
CA LYS A 107 11.32 -3.74 7.54
C LYS A 107 10.03 -3.58 8.35
N LEU A 108 8.90 -4.09 7.87
CA LEU A 108 7.62 -4.05 8.62
C LEU A 108 7.70 -4.90 9.89
N PHE A 109 8.31 -6.09 9.81
CA PHE A 109 8.55 -6.93 10.99
C PHE A 109 9.47 -6.26 12.02
N VAL A 110 10.41 -5.41 11.60
CA VAL A 110 11.17 -4.57 12.53
C VAL A 110 10.25 -3.65 13.32
N ILE A 111 9.35 -2.91 12.66
CA ILE A 111 8.43 -1.99 13.33
C ILE A 111 7.45 -2.75 14.25
N TYR A 112 6.97 -3.89 13.78
CA TYR A 112 6.09 -4.79 14.52
C TYR A 112 6.76 -5.37 15.78
N GLY A 113 8.02 -5.83 15.68
CA GLY A 113 8.75 -6.49 16.78
C GLY A 113 9.54 -5.56 17.72
N ALA A 114 9.77 -4.31 17.30
CA ALA A 114 10.59 -3.36 18.04
C ALA A 114 9.98 -2.95 19.39
N THR A 115 10.86 -2.61 20.35
CA THR A 115 10.44 -1.92 21.59
C THR A 115 9.84 -0.54 21.27
N ASP A 116 8.94 -0.02 22.11
CA ASP A 116 8.31 1.29 21.89
C ASP A 116 9.32 2.43 21.69
N GLU A 117 10.49 2.38 22.35
CA GLU A 117 11.57 3.36 22.15
C GLU A 117 12.06 3.41 20.69
N ILE A 118 12.21 2.25 20.04
CA ILE A 118 12.63 2.16 18.64
C ILE A 118 11.45 2.44 17.72
N ARG A 119 10.27 1.85 17.99
CA ARG A 119 9.07 2.02 17.16
C ARG A 119 8.70 3.49 17.00
N ASN A 120 8.74 4.26 18.09
CA ASN A 120 8.43 5.69 18.09
C ASN A 120 9.41 6.55 17.27
N LEU A 121 10.54 5.99 16.79
CA LEU A 121 11.41 6.66 15.82
C LEU A 121 10.84 6.62 14.39
N TYR A 122 9.97 5.66 14.09
CA TYR A 122 9.45 5.39 12.75
C TYR A 122 7.94 5.58 12.63
N THR A 123 7.24 5.64 13.76
CA THR A 123 5.79 5.86 13.79
C THR A 123 5.45 7.16 14.50
N HIS A 124 4.39 7.81 14.04
CA HIS A 124 3.75 8.92 14.74
C HIS A 124 2.28 8.60 15.02
N LYS A 125 1.66 9.39 15.89
CA LYS A 125 0.24 9.24 16.21
C LYS A 125 -0.62 9.94 15.18
N GLU A 126 -1.56 9.21 14.59
CA GLU A 126 -2.67 9.75 13.80
C GLU A 126 -4.00 9.36 14.45
N LYS A 127 -5.10 9.97 14.00
CA LYS A 127 -6.47 9.65 14.42
C LYS A 127 -7.13 8.78 13.37
N ASP A 128 -7.71 7.65 13.77
CA ASP A 128 -8.58 6.87 12.89
C ASP A 128 -9.95 7.55 12.68
N LYS A 129 -10.80 6.97 11.81
CA LYS A 129 -12.18 7.43 11.59
C LYS A 129 -13.05 7.52 12.85
N ASN A 130 -12.69 6.80 13.91
CA ASN A 130 -13.37 6.77 15.21
C ASN A 130 -12.68 7.66 16.25
N ASN A 131 -11.70 8.48 15.86
CA ASN A 131 -10.91 9.37 16.70
C ASN A 131 -9.99 8.66 17.73
N ASN A 132 -9.66 7.39 17.50
CA ASN A 132 -8.68 6.64 18.29
C ASN A 132 -7.26 6.98 17.83
N ASP A 133 -6.30 7.00 18.76
CA ASP A 133 -4.89 7.14 18.42
C ASP A 133 -4.33 5.84 17.83
N ILE A 134 -3.71 5.94 16.66
CA ILE A 134 -3.05 4.85 15.97
C ILE A 134 -1.57 5.16 15.74
N ASP A 135 -0.73 4.13 15.74
CA ASP A 135 0.66 4.23 15.32
C ASP A 135 0.72 4.14 13.79
N MET A 136 1.14 5.22 13.13
CA MET A 136 1.21 5.31 11.67
C MET A 136 2.66 5.24 11.17
N PHE A 137 2.92 4.34 10.22
CA PHE A 137 4.18 4.22 9.49
C PHE A 137 4.00 4.71 8.04
N ILE A 138 4.80 5.68 7.60
CA ILE A 138 4.76 6.19 6.22
C ILE A 138 5.80 5.45 5.37
N LEU A 139 5.31 4.66 4.41
CA LEU A 139 6.16 3.84 3.54
C LEU A 139 7.18 4.68 2.77
N ASP A 140 6.77 5.80 2.19
CA ASP A 140 7.64 6.69 1.42
C ASP A 140 8.81 7.28 2.22
N GLU A 141 8.69 7.40 3.56
CA GLU A 141 9.75 7.96 4.40
C GLU A 141 10.84 6.92 4.73
N TYR A 142 10.45 5.66 4.90
CA TYR A 142 11.32 4.62 5.47
C TYR A 142 11.57 3.42 4.55
N ALA A 143 10.83 3.35 3.46
CA ALA A 143 10.90 2.34 2.41
C ALA A 143 10.71 2.94 1.00
N PRO A 144 11.29 4.13 0.66
CA PRO A 144 11.07 4.79 -0.61
C PRO A 144 11.48 3.94 -1.82
N GLU A 145 12.48 3.07 -1.65
CA GLU A 145 13.00 2.21 -2.73
C GLU A 145 11.98 1.18 -3.24
N TYR A 146 10.90 0.94 -2.49
CA TYR A 146 9.83 0.02 -2.85
C TYR A 146 8.63 0.71 -3.52
N MET A 147 8.55 2.04 -3.46
CA MET A 147 7.34 2.77 -3.88
C MET A 147 7.13 2.72 -5.39
N GLU A 148 8.21 2.83 -6.17
CA GLU A 148 8.12 2.70 -7.63
C GLU A 148 7.57 1.32 -8.04
N GLY A 149 8.07 0.24 -7.40
CA GLY A 149 7.57 -1.12 -7.61
C GLY A 149 6.10 -1.28 -7.23
N LEU A 150 5.68 -0.69 -6.10
CA LEU A 150 4.30 -0.77 -5.63
C LEU A 150 3.33 -0.09 -6.60
N TRP A 151 3.66 1.12 -7.06
CA TRP A 151 2.84 1.85 -8.03
C TRP A 151 2.84 1.20 -9.41
N ALA A 152 3.91 0.47 -9.77
CA ALA A 152 4.02 -0.25 -11.03
C ALA A 152 3.44 -1.68 -11.01
N ALA A 153 3.06 -2.17 -9.83
CA ALA A 153 2.51 -3.52 -9.65
C ALA A 153 1.26 -3.74 -10.54
N PRO A 154 1.16 -4.85 -11.29
CA PRO A 154 -0.02 -5.17 -12.08
C PRO A 154 -1.32 -5.15 -11.27
N GLU A 155 -1.25 -5.56 -10.01
CA GLU A 155 -2.36 -5.55 -9.06
C GLU A 155 -2.92 -4.13 -8.83
N THR A 156 -2.04 -3.12 -8.82
CA THR A 156 -2.43 -1.70 -8.80
C THR A 156 -3.18 -1.33 -10.07
N SER A 157 -2.60 -1.63 -11.24
CA SER A 157 -3.15 -1.26 -12.56
C SER A 157 -4.52 -1.88 -12.84
N GLN A 158 -4.72 -3.15 -12.46
CA GLN A 158 -5.99 -3.87 -12.65
C GLN A 158 -7.19 -3.19 -11.97
N ASN A 159 -6.94 -2.38 -10.94
CA ASN A 159 -7.98 -1.71 -10.16
C ASN A 159 -8.31 -0.28 -10.64
N LEU A 160 -7.57 0.26 -11.62
CA LEU A 160 -7.75 1.63 -12.12
C LEU A 160 -9.04 1.81 -12.93
N THR A 161 -9.60 0.71 -13.46
CA THR A 161 -10.87 0.70 -14.21
C THR A 161 -12.05 1.22 -13.39
N LYS A 162 -12.01 1.09 -12.05
CA LYS A 162 -13.01 1.67 -11.16
C LYS A 162 -13.16 3.19 -11.32
N VAL A 163 -12.06 3.89 -11.55
CA VAL A 163 -12.08 5.34 -11.79
C VAL A 163 -12.73 5.65 -13.14
N SER A 164 -12.35 4.93 -14.20
CA SER A 164 -12.95 5.09 -15.53
C SER A 164 -14.46 4.82 -15.49
N ASN A 165 -14.89 3.73 -14.86
CA ASN A 165 -16.30 3.34 -14.72
C ASN A 165 -17.10 4.40 -13.96
N TYR A 166 -16.56 4.95 -12.86
CA TYR A 166 -17.23 6.03 -12.15
C TYR A 166 -17.54 7.22 -13.06
N TRP A 167 -16.56 7.70 -13.83
CA TRP A 167 -16.76 8.84 -14.74
C TRP A 167 -17.72 8.50 -15.89
N LYS A 168 -17.71 7.27 -16.39
CA LYS A 168 -18.68 6.79 -17.39
C LYS A 168 -20.11 6.81 -16.84
N ASP A 169 -20.32 6.22 -15.68
CA ASP A 169 -21.64 6.11 -15.05
C ASP A 169 -22.21 7.51 -14.74
N LYS A 170 -21.36 8.45 -14.31
CA LYS A 170 -21.80 9.83 -14.04
C LYS A 170 -22.10 10.65 -15.30
N LEU A 171 -21.52 10.28 -16.43
CA LEU A 171 -21.77 10.93 -17.71
C LEU A 171 -22.87 10.22 -18.51
N GLU A 172 -23.43 9.12 -18.00
CA GLU A 172 -24.49 8.38 -18.70
C GLU A 172 -25.75 9.26 -18.83
N GLY A 173 -26.10 9.59 -20.08
CA GLY A 173 -27.24 10.46 -20.38
C GLY A 173 -26.96 11.96 -20.27
N GLU A 174 -25.73 12.37 -19.93
CA GLU A 174 -25.32 13.76 -19.77
C GLU A 174 -24.16 14.11 -20.72
N ASP A 175 -24.06 15.38 -21.15
CA ASP A 175 -22.93 15.83 -21.97
C ASP A 175 -21.79 16.43 -21.13
N TYR A 176 -22.01 16.67 -19.84
CA TYR A 176 -21.03 17.25 -18.94
C TYR A 176 -21.28 16.82 -17.49
N PHE A 177 -20.21 16.42 -16.81
CA PHE A 177 -20.24 16.15 -15.38
C PHE A 177 -19.00 16.74 -14.71
N SER A 178 -19.17 17.30 -13.51
CA SER A 178 -18.06 17.77 -12.69
C SER A 178 -18.30 17.58 -11.20
N ILE A 179 -17.20 17.43 -10.46
CA ILE A 179 -17.20 17.29 -9.01
C ILE A 179 -15.97 18.00 -8.45
N SER A 180 -16.15 18.73 -7.34
CA SER A 180 -15.07 19.49 -6.73
C SER A 180 -14.16 18.61 -5.88
N ARG A 181 -12.99 19.13 -5.49
CA ARG A 181 -12.04 18.41 -4.63
C ARG A 181 -12.63 18.06 -3.26
N GLU A 182 -13.43 18.97 -2.71
CA GLU A 182 -14.08 18.82 -1.40
C GLU A 182 -15.16 17.73 -1.42
N ASN A 183 -15.82 17.56 -2.57
CA ASN A 183 -16.87 16.57 -2.78
C ASN A 183 -16.39 15.34 -3.55
N ARG A 184 -15.07 15.17 -3.70
CA ARG A 184 -14.48 14.13 -4.55
C ARG A 184 -15.03 12.74 -4.23
N GLU A 185 -15.21 11.93 -5.25
CA GLU A 185 -15.64 10.55 -5.07
C GLU A 185 -14.48 9.72 -4.54
N ALA A 186 -14.71 8.94 -3.49
CA ALA A 186 -13.71 8.04 -2.91
C ALA A 186 -14.28 6.65 -2.57
N GLY A 187 -15.60 6.50 -2.48
CA GLY A 187 -16.26 5.26 -2.10
C GLY A 187 -16.41 4.32 -3.30
N ALA A 188 -16.97 4.79 -4.41
CA ALA A 188 -17.15 3.98 -5.62
C ALA A 188 -15.82 3.57 -6.28
N THR A 189 -14.77 4.36 -6.06
CA THR A 189 -13.45 4.15 -6.67
C THR A 189 -12.46 3.41 -5.77
N VAL A 190 -12.81 3.11 -4.52
CA VAL A 190 -11.94 2.36 -3.61
C VAL A 190 -11.64 0.96 -4.16
N ALA A 191 -10.40 0.52 -4.00
CA ALA A 191 -9.94 -0.78 -4.46
C ALA A 191 -9.22 -1.55 -3.35
N TYR A 192 -9.08 -2.85 -3.56
CA TYR A 192 -8.34 -3.76 -2.69
C TYR A 192 -7.44 -4.66 -3.56
N PRO A 193 -6.32 -4.11 -4.09
CA PRO A 193 -5.35 -4.91 -4.84
C PRO A 193 -4.88 -6.13 -4.04
N ASN A 194 -5.00 -7.32 -4.63
CA ASN A 194 -4.53 -8.56 -4.01
C ASN A 194 -3.05 -8.77 -4.30
N LEU A 195 -2.21 -8.36 -3.37
CA LEU A 195 -0.76 -8.42 -3.48
C LEU A 195 -0.18 -9.76 -3.02
N THR A 196 -0.99 -10.73 -2.56
CA THR A 196 -0.49 -12.03 -2.04
C THR A 196 0.39 -12.78 -3.04
N GLY A 197 0.14 -12.66 -4.35
CA GLY A 197 0.96 -13.28 -5.40
C GLY A 197 2.26 -12.53 -5.70
N ASN A 198 2.41 -11.30 -5.20
CA ASN A 198 3.51 -10.42 -5.52
C ASN A 198 4.67 -10.63 -4.54
N ARG A 199 5.79 -11.20 -5.00
CA ARG A 199 6.92 -11.55 -4.13
C ARG A 199 7.48 -10.38 -3.31
N GLU A 200 7.40 -9.15 -3.80
CA GLU A 200 7.89 -7.98 -3.09
C GLU A 200 6.88 -7.47 -2.05
N PHE A 201 5.58 -7.51 -2.39
CA PHE A 201 4.49 -6.92 -1.63
C PHE A 201 3.53 -7.93 -0.99
N PHE A 202 3.80 -9.23 -0.98
CA PHE A 202 2.84 -10.23 -0.50
C PHE A 202 2.38 -10.04 0.95
N SER A 203 3.22 -9.42 1.78
CA SER A 203 2.86 -9.07 3.16
C SER A 203 1.86 -7.93 3.27
N PHE A 204 1.46 -7.32 2.15
CA PHE A 204 0.34 -6.38 2.09
C PHE A 204 -0.99 -7.12 1.95
N GLY A 205 -1.01 -8.34 1.42
CA GLY A 205 -2.27 -9.07 1.24
C GLY A 205 -3.26 -8.28 0.38
N ASN A 206 -4.49 -8.12 0.88
CA ASN A 206 -5.53 -7.29 0.25
C ASN A 206 -5.50 -5.87 0.83
N THR A 207 -4.49 -5.08 0.46
CA THR A 207 -4.39 -3.71 0.96
C THR A 207 -5.38 -2.77 0.29
N LYS A 208 -5.96 -1.86 1.09
CA LYS A 208 -6.83 -0.82 0.56
C LYS A 208 -6.06 0.21 -0.24
N LEU A 209 -6.51 0.46 -1.47
CA LEU A 209 -6.08 1.53 -2.34
C LEU A 209 -7.21 2.57 -2.46
N PHE A 210 -7.01 3.74 -1.87
CA PHE A 210 -7.84 4.90 -2.16
C PHE A 210 -7.52 5.45 -3.53
N GLN A 211 -8.56 5.76 -4.31
CA GLN A 211 -8.46 6.35 -5.64
C GLN A 211 -9.43 7.53 -5.77
N SER A 212 -9.29 8.54 -4.91
CA SER A 212 -10.30 9.59 -4.83
C SER A 212 -10.20 10.55 -6.01
N THR A 213 -11.29 10.76 -6.75
CA THR A 213 -11.29 11.47 -8.04
C THR A 213 -12.19 12.69 -8.06
N TYR A 214 -11.74 13.75 -8.74
CA TYR A 214 -12.48 14.98 -8.97
C TYR A 214 -12.08 15.67 -10.27
N GLY A 215 -12.82 16.71 -10.67
CA GLY A 215 -12.59 17.44 -11.92
C GLY A 215 -13.83 17.45 -12.80
N SER A 216 -13.64 17.36 -14.12
CA SER A 216 -14.73 17.39 -15.08
C SER A 216 -14.47 16.56 -16.33
N VAL A 217 -15.55 16.07 -16.92
CA VAL A 217 -15.57 15.42 -18.22
C VAL A 217 -16.67 16.06 -19.06
N LYS A 218 -16.36 16.38 -20.31
CA LYS A 218 -17.32 16.92 -21.29
C LYS A 218 -17.31 16.07 -22.55
N LYS A 219 -18.49 15.65 -23.00
CA LYS A 219 -18.67 15.05 -24.32
C LYS A 219 -18.65 16.14 -25.39
N LEU A 220 -17.90 15.90 -26.46
CA LEU A 220 -17.73 16.80 -27.58
C LEU A 220 -18.64 16.39 -28.74
N GLU A 221 -18.98 17.34 -29.61
CA GLU A 221 -19.83 17.11 -30.79
C GLU A 221 -19.28 16.05 -31.75
N ASN A 222 -17.95 15.88 -31.78
CA ASN A 222 -17.27 14.87 -32.58
C ASN A 222 -17.27 13.46 -31.94
N GLY A 223 -18.02 13.27 -30.84
CA GLY A 223 -18.13 12.00 -30.12
C GLY A 223 -16.98 11.69 -29.16
N LYS A 224 -15.94 12.55 -29.10
CA LYS A 224 -14.83 12.43 -28.15
C LYS A 224 -15.18 13.04 -26.80
N TYR A 225 -14.27 12.91 -25.84
CA TYR A 225 -14.41 13.48 -24.50
C TYR A 225 -13.24 14.41 -24.20
N ASP A 226 -13.54 15.59 -23.67
CA ASP A 226 -12.56 16.47 -23.02
C ASP A 226 -12.51 16.12 -21.54
N VAL A 227 -11.38 15.57 -21.09
CA VAL A 227 -11.18 15.07 -19.73
C VAL A 227 -10.19 15.99 -19.01
N ASP A 228 -10.63 16.56 -17.90
CA ASP A 228 -9.79 17.33 -16.95
C ASP A 228 -10.09 16.83 -15.53
N ILE A 229 -9.47 15.71 -15.15
CA ILE A 229 -9.68 15.05 -13.86
C ILE A 229 -8.38 14.91 -13.09
N THR A 230 -8.49 14.91 -11.77
CA THR A 230 -7.41 14.56 -10.85
C THR A 230 -7.82 13.35 -10.02
N VAL A 231 -6.88 12.44 -9.79
CA VAL A 231 -7.04 11.26 -8.94
C VAL A 231 -5.93 11.28 -7.90
N MET A 232 -6.31 11.14 -6.63
CA MET A 232 -5.40 10.95 -5.51
C MET A 232 -5.37 9.48 -5.13
N PHE A 233 -4.20 8.87 -5.31
CA PHE A 233 -3.93 7.48 -4.93
C PHE A 233 -3.26 7.42 -3.57
N GLN A 234 -3.69 6.48 -2.72
CA GLN A 234 -3.03 6.23 -1.44
C GLN A 234 -3.29 4.80 -0.99
N TYR A 235 -2.22 4.05 -0.73
CA TYR A 235 -2.32 2.77 -0.06
C TYR A 235 -2.41 2.98 1.44
N THR A 236 -3.28 2.21 2.12
CA THR A 236 -3.44 2.23 3.58
C THR A 236 -3.75 0.83 4.11
N ASP A 237 -3.12 0.43 5.21
CA ASP A 237 -3.43 -0.84 5.85
C ASP A 237 -3.06 -0.90 7.33
N ARG A 238 -3.33 -2.03 7.98
CA ARG A 238 -2.82 -2.43 9.29
C ARG A 238 -1.94 -3.66 9.16
N PHE A 239 -0.70 -3.54 9.64
CA PHE A 239 0.22 -4.66 9.77
C PHE A 239 -0.05 -5.41 11.08
N GLU A 240 -1.05 -6.28 11.02
CA GLU A 240 -1.56 -7.15 12.09
C GLU A 240 -1.81 -8.55 11.50
N ASP A 241 -2.15 -9.52 12.33
CA ASP A 241 -2.42 -10.89 11.89
C ASP A 241 -1.26 -11.52 11.13
N VAL A 242 -0.04 -11.11 11.49
CA VAL A 242 1.16 -11.28 10.67
C VAL A 242 1.60 -12.74 10.49
N LYS A 243 1.05 -13.69 11.27
CA LYS A 243 1.26 -15.12 11.04
C LYS A 243 0.41 -15.67 9.90
N ASN A 244 -0.63 -14.96 9.46
CA ASN A 244 -1.44 -15.32 8.30
C ASN A 244 -0.71 -15.01 6.97
N ILE A 245 0.27 -14.11 6.98
CA ILE A 245 1.11 -13.72 5.80
C ILE A 245 1.77 -14.93 5.11
N ASN A 246 2.08 -15.99 5.85
CA ASN A 246 2.73 -17.19 5.32
C ASN A 246 1.96 -18.48 5.64
N ASN A 247 0.63 -18.40 5.76
CA ASN A 247 -0.13 -19.56 6.20
C ASN A 247 -0.08 -20.69 5.16
N SER A 248 0.37 -21.88 5.57
CA SER A 248 0.26 -23.10 4.75
C SER A 248 -1.20 -23.35 4.38
N SER A 249 -1.46 -23.87 3.17
CA SER A 249 -2.80 -24.25 2.70
C SER A 249 -3.51 -25.28 3.61
N ILE A 250 -2.77 -25.92 4.52
CA ILE A 250 -3.27 -26.92 5.48
C ILE A 250 -3.63 -26.28 6.82
N ALA A 251 -3.08 -25.11 7.14
CA ALA A 251 -3.31 -24.45 8.42
C ALA A 251 -4.59 -23.61 8.34
N LYS A 252 -5.54 -23.84 9.26
CA LYS A 252 -6.77 -23.05 9.33
C LYS A 252 -6.41 -21.58 9.54
N GLN A 253 -6.84 -20.70 8.63
CA GLN A 253 -6.81 -19.26 8.86
C GLN A 253 -7.64 -18.95 10.11
N GLY A 254 -7.17 -17.97 10.88
CA GLY A 254 -7.83 -17.55 12.11
C GLY A 254 -7.48 -16.11 12.41
N LEU A 255 -8.42 -15.40 13.01
CA LEU A 255 -8.27 -14.01 13.42
C LEU A 255 -7.30 -13.92 14.61
N ASN A 256 -6.58 -12.80 14.71
CA ASN A 256 -5.64 -12.42 15.78
C ASN A 256 -4.44 -13.36 15.93
N LYS A 257 -3.79 -13.77 14.82
CA LYS A 257 -2.58 -14.60 14.89
C LYS A 257 -1.31 -13.75 14.90
N GLU A 258 -0.79 -13.54 16.11
CA GLU A 258 0.38 -12.70 16.35
C GLU A 258 1.60 -13.49 16.84
N TYR A 259 2.80 -12.96 16.58
CA TYR A 259 4.02 -13.40 17.27
C TYR A 259 4.14 -12.77 18.65
N GLU A 260 4.76 -13.50 19.59
CA GLU A 260 4.91 -13.03 20.96
C GLU A 260 5.69 -11.72 21.05
N GLY A 261 5.05 -10.74 21.71
CA GLY A 261 5.59 -9.40 21.96
C GLY A 261 5.84 -8.58 20.70
N GLY A 262 5.19 -8.91 19.59
CA GLY A 262 4.94 -7.94 18.53
C GLY A 262 3.74 -7.05 18.85
N LYS A 263 3.64 -5.92 18.16
CA LYS A 263 2.51 -4.99 18.28
C LYS A 263 2.24 -4.37 16.92
N GLY A 264 1.00 -4.53 16.47
CA GLY A 264 0.51 -4.04 15.19
C GLY A 264 0.59 -2.51 15.07
N PHE A 265 0.58 -2.05 13.82
CA PHE A 265 0.60 -0.64 13.47
C PHE A 265 -0.10 -0.42 12.13
N SER A 266 -0.55 0.80 11.90
CA SER A 266 -1.09 1.21 10.61
C SER A 266 0.02 1.71 9.70
N PHE A 267 -0.11 1.50 8.40
CA PHE A 267 0.79 2.11 7.42
C PHE A 267 0.02 2.76 6.28
N ARG A 268 0.69 3.73 5.62
CA ARG A 268 0.21 4.34 4.40
C ARG A 268 1.34 4.77 3.49
N THR A 269 1.03 4.99 2.22
CA THR A 269 1.88 5.81 1.35
C THR A 269 1.59 7.29 1.56
N GLU A 270 2.48 8.15 1.09
CA GLU A 270 2.10 9.52 0.78
C GLU A 270 1.10 9.54 -0.39
N PRO A 271 0.19 10.53 -0.44
CA PRO A 271 -0.74 10.65 -1.55
C PRO A 271 -0.02 10.90 -2.88
N LYS A 272 -0.30 10.08 -3.89
CA LYS A 272 0.17 10.28 -5.26
C LYS A 272 -0.94 10.93 -6.09
N ILE A 273 -0.71 12.17 -6.52
CA ILE A 273 -1.68 12.96 -7.28
C ILE A 273 -1.40 12.82 -8.77
N VAL A 274 -2.40 12.38 -9.53
CA VAL A 274 -2.33 12.22 -10.99
C VAL A 274 -3.41 13.05 -11.64
N THR A 275 -3.04 13.87 -12.62
CA THR A 275 -3.98 14.65 -13.43
C THR A 275 -4.00 14.15 -14.87
N ILE A 276 -5.20 13.99 -15.41
CA ILE A 276 -5.45 13.75 -16.82
C ILE A 276 -6.11 15.00 -17.37
N LYS A 277 -5.44 15.66 -18.30
CA LYS A 277 -5.95 16.83 -19.03
C LYS A 277 -5.71 16.63 -20.52
N LYS A 278 -6.60 15.90 -21.19
CA LYS A 278 -6.54 15.66 -22.65
C LYS A 278 -7.89 15.27 -23.22
N GLN A 279 -7.99 15.35 -24.55
CA GLN A 279 -9.09 14.73 -25.28
C GLN A 279 -8.83 13.23 -25.50
N VAL A 280 -9.83 12.40 -25.23
CA VAL A 280 -9.81 10.94 -25.41
C VAL A 280 -10.96 10.49 -26.31
N ASN A 281 -10.80 9.37 -27.02
CA ASN A 281 -11.87 8.84 -27.88
C ASN A 281 -12.86 7.99 -27.08
N SER A 282 -12.39 7.32 -26.02
CA SER A 282 -13.23 6.62 -25.03
C SER A 282 -12.81 6.99 -23.61
N LEU A 283 -13.78 7.02 -22.68
CA LEU A 283 -13.48 7.12 -21.25
C LEU A 283 -12.74 5.89 -20.71
N ASP A 284 -12.73 4.76 -21.43
CA ASP A 284 -11.86 3.60 -21.14
C ASP A 284 -10.37 3.98 -21.13
N GLU A 285 -9.98 4.96 -21.94
CA GLU A 285 -8.59 5.41 -22.03
C GLU A 285 -8.09 5.99 -20.70
N ILE A 286 -8.99 6.40 -19.79
CA ILE A 286 -8.64 6.95 -18.47
C ILE A 286 -7.78 5.97 -17.67
N SER A 287 -8.13 4.68 -17.59
CA SER A 287 -7.36 3.74 -16.77
C SER A 287 -5.94 3.55 -17.28
N GLY A 288 -5.75 3.48 -18.60
CA GLY A 288 -4.42 3.39 -19.21
C GLY A 288 -3.59 4.67 -19.05
N LEU A 289 -4.24 5.84 -19.11
CA LEU A 289 -3.58 7.12 -18.81
C LEU A 289 -3.14 7.19 -17.34
N LEU A 290 -3.99 6.76 -16.40
CA LEU A 290 -3.63 6.68 -14.98
C LEU A 290 -2.45 5.72 -14.76
N GLU A 291 -2.48 4.55 -15.42
CA GLU A 291 -1.41 3.58 -15.37
C GLU A 291 -0.08 4.17 -15.85
N ASN A 292 -0.08 4.85 -16.99
CA ASN A 292 1.10 5.51 -17.53
C ASN A 292 1.69 6.52 -16.54
N ARG A 293 0.85 7.34 -15.92
CA ARG A 293 1.30 8.33 -14.92
C ARG A 293 1.82 7.68 -13.65
N LEU A 294 1.22 6.59 -13.18
CA LEU A 294 1.70 5.85 -12.02
C LEU A 294 3.08 5.21 -12.28
N LYS A 295 3.30 4.74 -13.52
CA LYS A 295 4.53 4.06 -13.98
C LYS A 295 5.58 4.98 -14.62
N ASN A 296 5.33 6.29 -14.68
CA ASN A 296 6.16 7.25 -15.43
C ASN A 296 6.41 6.86 -16.90
N ILE A 297 5.40 6.26 -17.55
CA ILE A 297 5.44 5.88 -18.96
C ILE A 297 4.93 7.05 -19.81
N ASP A 298 5.64 7.35 -20.89
CA ASP A 298 5.22 8.31 -21.90
C ASP A 298 4.02 7.76 -22.68
N ASP A 299 2.93 8.55 -22.78
CA ASP A 299 1.71 8.19 -23.52
C ASP A 299 1.98 7.89 -25.00
N GLU A 300 3.02 8.52 -25.57
CA GLU A 300 3.37 8.37 -26.98
C GLU A 300 4.31 7.17 -27.24
N SER A 301 4.79 6.52 -26.18
CA SER A 301 5.58 5.29 -26.32
C SER A 301 4.70 4.11 -26.70
N ILE A 302 5.30 3.06 -27.27
CA ILE A 302 4.59 1.80 -27.59
C ILE A 302 3.88 1.24 -26.35
N ALA A 303 4.56 1.24 -25.21
CA ALA A 303 3.98 0.82 -23.93
C ALA A 303 2.83 1.73 -23.50
N GLY A 304 3.00 3.05 -23.64
CA GLY A 304 1.98 4.03 -23.28
C GLY A 304 0.70 3.87 -24.09
N TYR A 305 0.82 3.72 -25.41
CA TYR A 305 -0.32 3.43 -26.28
C TYR A 305 -0.96 2.08 -25.97
N SER A 306 -0.16 1.04 -25.69
CA SER A 306 -0.68 -0.28 -25.31
C SER A 306 -1.55 -0.21 -24.06
N ASN A 307 -1.12 0.54 -23.04
CA ASN A 307 -1.89 0.70 -21.81
C ASN A 307 -3.20 1.48 -22.06
N ILE A 308 -3.16 2.54 -22.89
CA ILE A 308 -4.31 3.39 -23.21
C ILE A 308 -5.37 2.63 -24.04
N MET A 309 -4.93 1.84 -25.02
CA MET A 309 -5.83 1.18 -25.98
C MET A 309 -6.27 -0.22 -25.54
N GLY A 310 -5.57 -0.83 -24.58
CA GLY A 310 -5.84 -2.20 -24.12
C GLY A 310 -5.86 -3.19 -25.28
N ASP A 311 -6.86 -4.07 -25.31
CA ASP A 311 -7.02 -5.12 -26.33
C ASP A 311 -7.20 -4.58 -27.77
N ASN A 312 -7.49 -3.28 -27.94
CA ASN A 312 -7.64 -2.65 -29.25
C ASN A 312 -6.29 -2.25 -29.88
N PHE A 313 -5.16 -2.48 -29.21
CA PHE A 313 -3.83 -2.09 -29.71
C PHE A 313 -3.43 -2.82 -31.00
N GLY A 314 -3.83 -4.08 -31.19
CA GLY A 314 -3.46 -4.91 -32.35
C GLY A 314 -4.22 -4.60 -33.66
N ASN A 315 -5.19 -3.70 -33.64
CA ASN A 315 -6.03 -3.34 -34.80
C ASN A 315 -5.52 -2.11 -35.58
N ARG A 316 -4.24 -1.76 -35.44
CA ARG A 316 -3.56 -0.70 -36.18
C ARG A 316 -2.25 -1.16 -36.80
#